data_AF-A0A0F3HMZ9-F1
#
_entry.id   AF-A0A0F3HMZ9-F1
#
_cell.length_a   1.000
_cell.length_b   1.000
_cell.length_c   1.000
_cell.angle_alpha   90.00
_cell.angle_beta   90.00
_cell.angle_gamma   90.00
#
_symmetry.space_group_name_H-M   'P 1'
#
loop_
_entity.id
_entity.type
_entity.pdbx_description
1 polymer ?
#
loop_
_entity_poly.entity_id
_entity_poly.type
_entity_poly.pdbx_seq_one_letter_code
_entity_poly.pdbx_strand_id
1 'polypeptide(L)'
;MDDNLNETYYVQMYRNLEFGTIASNIVSVTTLLAFFISATEVLILGNSYLTLALSFLGLMLLFVVQKHLLKTISIVRQFDLAFFSMPKDVLDYVNSYDEGERQANLEQSFRILFQLNQYILQGLYIFITIVSVLTREIQLLALLAVAVVHIYINVMQIPMVKRYFK
;
A
#
# COMPACT_ATOMS: atom_id res chain seq x y z
N MET A 1 28.48 -8.68 -24.37
CA MET A 1 27.10 -8.45 -23.88
C MET A 1 26.75 -7.03 -24.28
N ASP A 2 25.56 -6.77 -24.82
CA ASP A 2 25.17 -5.41 -25.22
C ASP A 2 24.75 -4.64 -23.97
N ASP A 3 25.61 -3.72 -23.51
CA ASP A 3 25.45 -3.02 -22.23
C ASP A 3 24.13 -2.24 -22.16
N ASN A 4 23.64 -1.75 -23.31
CA ASN A 4 22.37 -1.03 -23.43
C ASN A 4 21.15 -1.95 -23.19
N LEU A 5 21.24 -3.21 -23.64
CA LEU A 5 20.19 -4.20 -23.40
C LEU A 5 20.13 -4.58 -21.92
N ASN A 6 21.28 -4.70 -21.25
CA ASN A 6 21.36 -5.02 -19.83
C ASN A 6 20.78 -3.91 -18.94
N GLU A 7 21.07 -2.65 -19.28
CA GLU A 7 20.49 -1.47 -18.60
C GLU A 7 18.97 -1.43 -18.75
N THR A 8 18.45 -1.70 -19.95
CA THR A 8 17.00 -1.75 -20.20
C THR A 8 16.30 -2.79 -19.33
N TYR A 9 16.87 -4.00 -19.21
CA TYR A 9 16.31 -5.05 -18.36
C TYR A 9 16.35 -4.68 -16.88
N TYR A 10 17.44 -4.05 -16.43
CA TYR A 10 17.57 -3.56 -15.06
C TYR A 10 16.46 -2.57 -14.72
N VAL A 11 16.29 -1.53 -15.54
CA VAL A 11 15.25 -0.49 -15.33
C VAL A 11 13.85 -1.10 -15.35
N GLN A 12 13.57 -1.99 -16.30
CA GLN A 12 12.26 -2.63 -16.40
C GLN A 12 11.96 -3.53 -15.20
N MET A 13 12.95 -4.30 -14.73
CA MET A 13 12.80 -5.19 -13.58
C MET A 13 12.47 -4.40 -12.30
N TYR A 14 13.21 -3.32 -12.04
CA TYR A 14 13.01 -2.48 -10.86
C TYR A 14 11.67 -1.72 -10.95
N ARG A 15 11.33 -1.18 -12.12
CA ARG A 15 10.03 -0.54 -12.36
C ARG A 15 8.85 -1.47 -12.10
N ASN A 16 8.93 -2.69 -12.60
CA ASN A 16 7.88 -3.69 -12.41
C ASN A 16 7.77 -4.12 -10.95
N LEU A 17 8.90 -4.21 -10.24
CA LEU A 17 8.91 -4.50 -8.80
C LEU A 17 8.20 -3.39 -8.01
N GLU A 18 8.49 -2.13 -8.30
CA GLU A 18 7.86 -0.99 -7.62
C GLU A 18 6.35 -0.93 -7.89
N PHE A 19 5.93 -1.10 -9.14
CA PHE A 19 4.49 -1.18 -9.45
C PHE A 19 3.82 -2.41 -8.82
N GLY A 20 4.50 -3.55 -8.80
CA GLY A 20 4.03 -4.76 -8.12
C GLY A 20 3.85 -4.54 -6.62
N THR A 21 4.77 -3.82 -5.99
CA THR A 21 4.71 -3.45 -4.57
C THR A 21 3.54 -2.51 -4.29
N ILE A 22 3.36 -1.46 -5.11
CA ILE A 22 2.22 -0.54 -5.00
C ILE A 22 0.89 -1.30 -5.16
N ALA A 23 0.78 -2.14 -6.19
CA ALA A 23 -0.43 -2.92 -6.45
C ALA A 23 -0.73 -3.89 -5.29
N SER A 24 0.30 -4.58 -4.78
CA SER A 24 0.17 -5.49 -3.65
C SER A 24 -0.30 -4.77 -2.39
N ASN A 25 0.23 -3.59 -2.10
CA ASN A 25 -0.21 -2.77 -0.97
C ASN A 25 -1.68 -2.34 -1.10
N ILE A 26 -2.13 -1.93 -2.29
CA ILE A 26 -3.53 -1.59 -2.53
C ILE A 26 -4.43 -2.81 -2.30
N VAL A 27 -4.05 -3.99 -2.84
CA VAL A 27 -4.78 -5.24 -2.62
C VAL A 27 -4.83 -5.60 -1.13
N SER A 28 -3.73 -5.44 -0.39
CA SER A 28 -3.71 -5.63 1.07
C SER A 28 -4.73 -4.76 1.77
N VAL A 29 -4.76 -3.47 1.46
CA VAL A 29 -5.67 -2.49 2.07
C VAL A 29 -7.12 -2.84 1.78
N THR A 30 -7.45 -3.14 0.52
CA THR A 30 -8.82 -3.50 0.14
C THR A 30 -9.26 -4.82 0.77
N THR A 31 -8.36 -5.79 0.89
CA THR A 31 -8.67 -7.10 1.52
C THR A 31 -8.90 -6.94 3.02
N LEU A 32 -8.06 -6.16 3.71
CA LEU A 32 -8.25 -5.82 5.13
C LEU A 32 -9.56 -5.07 5.34
N LEU A 33 -9.86 -4.07 4.50
CA LEU A 33 -11.11 -3.33 4.56
C LEU A 33 -12.32 -4.27 4.42
N ALA A 34 -12.31 -5.15 3.41
CA ALA A 34 -13.39 -6.11 3.18
C ALA A 34 -13.61 -7.04 4.38
N PHE A 35 -12.53 -7.50 5.02
CA PHE A 35 -12.62 -8.30 6.23
C PHE A 35 -13.18 -7.55 7.44
N PHE A 36 -12.76 -6.31 7.68
CA PHE A 36 -13.30 -5.54 8.81
C PHE A 36 -14.75 -5.12 8.59
N ILE A 37 -15.15 -4.84 7.34
CA ILE A 37 -16.56 -4.59 7.00
C ILE A 37 -17.39 -5.85 7.25
N SER A 38 -16.98 -7.00 6.73
CA SER A 38 -17.73 -8.26 6.91
C SER A 38 -17.80 -8.69 8.38
N ALA A 39 -16.73 -8.51 9.16
CA ALA A 39 -16.72 -8.77 10.58
C ALA A 39 -17.70 -7.85 11.34
N THR A 40 -17.69 -6.56 11.00
CA THR A 40 -18.62 -5.59 11.59
C THR A 40 -20.08 -5.90 11.22
N GLU A 41 -20.32 -6.31 9.97
CA GLU A 41 -21.65 -6.70 9.48
C GLU A 41 -22.21 -7.88 10.29
N VAL A 42 -21.41 -8.93 10.50
CA VAL A 42 -21.82 -10.09 11.32
C VAL A 42 -22.11 -9.71 12.76
N LEU A 43 -21.30 -8.81 13.35
CA LEU A 43 -21.49 -8.36 14.74
C LEU A 43 -22.77 -7.54 14.92
N ILE A 44 -23.13 -6.70 13.95
CA ILE A 44 -24.29 -5.80 14.04
C ILE A 44 -25.58 -6.49 13.60
N LEU A 45 -25.56 -7.17 12.45
CA LEU A 45 -26.75 -7.74 11.82
C LEU A 45 -27.02 -9.19 12.23
N GLY A 46 -26.05 -9.89 12.83
CA GLY A 46 -26.18 -11.28 13.26
C GLY A 46 -26.37 -12.28 12.12
N ASN A 47 -26.16 -11.84 10.88
CA ASN A 47 -26.24 -12.62 9.65
C ASN A 47 -25.00 -12.28 8.78
N SER A 48 -24.81 -12.93 7.63
CA SER A 48 -23.68 -12.69 6.71
C SER A 48 -22.36 -13.43 7.02
N TYR A 49 -22.43 -14.62 7.64
CA TYR A 49 -21.24 -15.48 7.85
C TYR A 49 -20.49 -15.86 6.57
N LEU A 50 -21.19 -15.92 5.42
CA LEU A 50 -20.60 -16.26 4.13
C LEU A 50 -19.65 -15.15 3.63
N THR A 51 -20.02 -13.88 3.77
CA THR A 51 -19.14 -12.75 3.37
C THR A 51 -17.91 -12.71 4.27
N LEU A 52 -18.07 -12.96 5.57
CA LEU A 52 -16.97 -13.09 6.51
C LEU A 52 -16.02 -14.23 6.11
N ALA A 53 -16.54 -15.43 5.84
CA ALA A 53 -15.75 -16.58 5.42
C ALA A 53 -14.96 -16.31 4.13
N LEU A 54 -15.60 -15.71 3.11
CA LEU A 54 -14.93 -15.35 1.86
C LEU A 54 -13.84 -14.29 2.07
N SER A 55 -14.12 -13.25 2.86
CA SER A 55 -13.13 -12.22 3.17
C SER A 55 -11.93 -12.76 3.96
N PHE A 56 -12.17 -13.73 4.85
CA PHE A 56 -11.13 -14.43 5.60
C PHE A 56 -10.25 -15.30 4.69
N LEU A 57 -10.84 -16.02 3.73
CA LEU A 57 -10.08 -16.70 2.68
C LEU A 57 -9.24 -15.71 1.86
N GLY A 58 -9.80 -14.54 1.54
CA GLY A 58 -9.07 -13.43 0.92
C GLY A 58 -7.84 -13.00 1.72
N LEU A 59 -7.97 -12.85 3.05
CA LEU A 59 -6.82 -12.57 3.93
C LEU A 59 -5.77 -13.68 3.87
N MET A 60 -6.17 -14.95 3.86
CA MET A 60 -5.22 -16.06 3.75
C MET A 60 -4.43 -16.02 2.42
N LEU A 61 -5.12 -15.73 1.32
CA LEU A 61 -4.47 -15.53 0.03
C LEU A 61 -3.53 -14.32 0.04
N LEU A 62 -3.89 -13.26 0.76
CA LEU A 62 -3.05 -12.07 0.89
C LEU A 62 -1.69 -12.42 1.51
N PHE A 63 -1.65 -13.23 2.58
CA PHE A 63 -0.39 -13.67 3.19
C PHE A 63 0.49 -14.45 2.20
N VAL A 64 -0.11 -15.27 1.34
CA VAL A 64 0.62 -16.00 0.28
C VAL A 64 1.21 -15.02 -0.73
N VAL A 65 0.41 -14.07 -1.23
CA VAL A 65 0.86 -13.05 -2.19
C VAL A 65 2.00 -12.20 -1.59
N GLN A 66 1.86 -11.78 -0.33
CA GLN A 66 2.91 -11.00 0.36
C GLN A 66 4.22 -11.76 0.51
N LYS A 67 4.15 -13.06 0.83
CA LYS A 67 5.35 -13.92 0.89
C LYS A 67 6.06 -14.00 -0.47
N HIS A 68 5.30 -14.09 -1.56
CA HIS A 68 5.87 -14.08 -2.90
C HIS A 68 6.48 -12.73 -3.28
N LEU A 69 5.85 -11.62 -2.90
CA LEU A 69 6.40 -10.28 -3.14
C LEU A 69 7.74 -10.10 -2.43
N LEU A 70 7.84 -10.45 -1.15
CA LEU A 70 9.09 -10.35 -0.38
C LEU A 70 10.21 -11.21 -0.99
N LYS A 71 9.87 -12.41 -1.47
CA LYS A 71 10.82 -13.26 -2.19
C LYS A 71 11.30 -12.59 -3.48
N THR A 72 10.39 -11.97 -4.24
CA THR A 72 10.76 -11.22 -5.45
C THR A 72 11.64 -10.03 -5.12
N ILE A 73 11.35 -9.28 -4.05
CA ILE A 73 12.19 -8.18 -3.58
C ILE A 73 13.59 -8.70 -3.24
N SER A 74 13.70 -9.79 -2.48
CA SER A 74 14.98 -10.42 -2.13
C SER A 74 15.81 -10.81 -3.36
N ILE A 75 15.18 -11.34 -4.41
CA ILE A 75 15.87 -11.71 -5.65
C ILE A 75 16.27 -10.47 -6.47
N VAL A 76 15.38 -9.50 -6.64
CA VAL A 76 15.60 -8.34 -7.53
C VAL A 76 16.53 -7.31 -6.90
N ARG A 77 16.36 -7.05 -5.60
CA ARG A 77 17.08 -6.03 -4.83
C ARG A 77 18.26 -6.60 -4.06
N GLN A 78 18.43 -7.92 -4.03
CA GLN A 78 19.46 -8.60 -3.24
C GLN A 78 19.39 -8.22 -1.75
N PHE A 79 18.18 -7.96 -1.24
CA PHE A 79 17.92 -7.50 0.12
C PHE A 79 16.77 -8.30 0.74
N ASP A 80 17.02 -8.96 1.86
CA ASP A 80 16.02 -9.81 2.51
C ASP A 80 15.19 -9.01 3.53
N LEU A 81 13.94 -8.72 3.15
CA LEU A 81 12.97 -8.04 4.03
C LEU A 81 12.18 -9.06 4.83
N ALA A 82 12.10 -8.84 6.15
CA ALA A 82 11.29 -9.66 7.02
C ALA A 82 9.79 -9.49 6.71
N PHE A 83 9.02 -10.56 6.88
CA PHE A 83 7.57 -10.52 6.69
C PHE A 83 6.87 -9.48 7.59
N PHE A 84 7.38 -9.31 8.81
CA PHE A 84 6.98 -8.26 9.74
C PHE A 84 8.13 -7.27 9.92
N SER A 85 8.41 -6.48 8.88
CA SER A 85 9.49 -5.49 8.90
C SER A 85 9.18 -4.33 9.84
N MET A 86 10.16 -3.96 10.66
CA MET A 86 10.12 -2.75 11.47
C MET A 86 10.55 -1.54 10.64
N PRO A 87 10.24 -0.30 11.07
CA PRO A 87 10.65 0.91 10.35
C PRO A 87 12.16 0.97 10.04
N LYS A 88 13.01 0.47 10.95
CA LYS A 88 14.46 0.36 10.73
C LYS A 88 14.81 -0.58 9.57
N ASP A 89 14.13 -1.72 9.43
CA ASP A 89 14.43 -2.71 8.40
C ASP A 89 14.03 -2.17 7.01
N VAL A 90 12.91 -1.44 6.96
CA VAL A 90 12.47 -0.73 5.74
C VAL A 90 13.41 0.43 5.40
N LEU A 91 13.93 1.13 6.40
CA LEU A 91 14.92 2.19 6.20
C LEU A 91 16.24 1.62 5.66
N ASP A 92 16.71 0.50 6.19
CA ASP A 92 17.91 -0.21 5.70
C ASP A 92 17.71 -0.67 4.24
N TYR A 93 16.52 -1.16 3.91
CA TYR A 93 16.14 -1.48 2.53
C TYR A 93 16.21 -0.26 1.61
N VAL A 94 15.63 0.89 2.00
CA VAL A 94 15.72 2.14 1.20
C VAL A 94 17.15 2.66 1.11
N ASN A 95 17.97 2.47 2.15
CA ASN A 95 19.39 2.85 2.13
C ASN A 95 20.24 1.98 1.22
N SER A 96 19.77 0.78 0.84
CA SER A 96 20.44 -0.08 -0.14
C SER A 96 20.27 0.41 -1.59
N TYR A 97 19.37 1.36 -1.83
CA TYR A 97 19.14 1.91 -3.17
C TYR A 97 20.33 2.74 -3.63
N ASP A 98 20.42 2.94 -4.95
CA ASP A 98 21.33 3.93 -5.49
C ASP A 98 20.96 5.35 -4.99
N GLU A 99 21.90 6.28 -5.07
CA GLU A 99 21.71 7.63 -4.53
C GLU A 99 20.56 8.40 -5.18
N GLY A 100 20.36 8.21 -6.49
CA GLY A 100 19.32 8.89 -7.26
C GLY A 100 17.93 8.37 -6.92
N GLU A 101 17.77 7.06 -6.84
CA GLU A 101 16.53 6.38 -6.45
C GLU A 101 16.15 6.77 -5.03
N ARG A 102 17.13 6.73 -4.11
CA ARG A 102 16.93 7.13 -2.72
C ARG A 102 16.48 8.58 -2.61
N GLN A 103 17.12 9.50 -3.34
CA GLN A 103 16.72 10.90 -3.35
C GLN A 103 15.29 11.08 -3.91
N ALA A 104 14.95 10.39 -4.99
CA ALA A 104 13.61 10.42 -5.57
C ALA A 104 12.55 9.85 -4.60
N ASN A 105 12.88 8.79 -3.87
CA ASN A 105 12.03 8.20 -2.84
C ASN A 105 11.78 9.19 -1.69
N LEU A 106 12.84 9.79 -1.15
CA LEU A 106 12.74 10.75 -0.05
C LEU A 106 11.94 12.00 -0.44
N GLU A 107 12.18 12.55 -1.63
CA GLU A 107 11.44 13.71 -2.13
C GLU A 107 9.94 13.37 -2.28
N GLN A 108 9.62 12.23 -2.88
CA GLN A 108 8.24 11.83 -3.07
C GLN A 108 7.55 11.53 -1.74
N SER A 109 8.22 10.82 -0.84
CA SER A 109 7.71 10.51 0.50
C SER A 109 7.45 11.79 1.30
N PHE A 110 8.34 12.79 1.22
CA PHE A 110 8.10 14.11 1.83
C PHE A 110 6.86 14.80 1.24
N ARG A 111 6.70 14.81 -0.09
CA ARG A 111 5.52 15.39 -0.75
C ARG A 111 4.22 14.71 -0.30
N ILE A 112 4.22 13.38 -0.24
CA ILE A 112 3.08 12.59 0.24
C ILE A 112 2.74 12.96 1.68
N LEU A 113 3.74 12.94 2.56
CA LEU A 113 3.56 13.27 3.98
C LEU A 113 2.99 14.68 4.16
N PHE A 114 3.55 15.65 3.46
CA PHE A 114 3.10 17.04 3.53
C PHE A 114 1.65 17.19 3.04
N GLN A 115 1.32 16.60 1.88
CA GLN A 115 -0.05 16.67 1.34
C GLN A 115 -1.06 15.94 2.22
N LEU A 116 -0.66 14.80 2.79
CA LEU A 116 -1.47 14.03 3.71
C LEU A 116 -1.81 14.87 4.94
N ASN A 117 -0.78 15.46 5.57
CA ASN A 117 -0.93 16.23 6.80
C ASN A 117 -1.62 17.57 6.61
N GLN A 118 -1.47 18.24 5.46
CA GLN A 118 -1.97 19.61 5.28
C GLN A 118 -3.34 19.70 4.62
N TYR A 119 -3.70 18.71 3.79
CA TYR A 119 -4.92 18.76 2.99
C TYR A 119 -5.82 17.55 3.18
N ILE A 120 -5.26 16.33 3.10
CA ILE A 120 -6.10 15.13 3.05
C ILE A 120 -6.73 14.81 4.39
N LEU A 121 -5.96 14.87 5.48
CA LEU A 121 -6.52 14.61 6.81
C LEU A 121 -7.58 15.67 7.18
N GLN A 122 -7.34 16.94 6.89
CA GLN A 122 -8.31 18.03 7.08
C GLN A 122 -9.58 17.79 6.28
N GLY A 123 -9.44 17.45 5.00
CA GLY A 123 -10.58 17.15 4.13
C GLY A 123 -11.38 15.94 4.64
N LEU A 124 -10.69 14.88 5.07
CA LEU A 124 -11.32 13.69 5.63
C LEU A 124 -12.09 13.99 6.93
N TYR A 125 -11.56 14.82 7.83
CA TYR A 125 -12.29 15.22 9.04
C TYR A 125 -13.64 15.85 8.70
N ILE A 126 -13.64 16.84 7.81
CA ILE A 126 -14.86 17.53 7.40
C ILE A 126 -15.83 16.57 6.69
N PHE A 127 -15.30 15.76 5.77
CA PHE A 127 -16.09 14.81 4.98
C PHE A 127 -16.79 13.76 5.86
N ILE A 128 -16.04 13.12 6.76
CA ILE A 128 -16.58 12.11 7.68
C ILE A 128 -17.67 12.73 8.56
N THR A 129 -17.46 13.93 9.11
CA THR A 129 -18.46 14.60 9.94
C THR A 129 -19.75 14.87 9.17
N ILE A 130 -19.67 15.41 7.96
CA ILE A 130 -20.86 15.71 7.14
C ILE A 130 -21.64 14.42 6.85
N VAL A 131 -20.96 13.39 6.36
CA VAL A 131 -21.64 12.14 5.99
C VAL A 131 -22.21 11.45 7.23
N SER A 132 -21.48 11.45 8.35
CA SER A 132 -21.94 10.82 9.59
C SER A 132 -23.20 11.48 10.16
N VAL A 133 -23.31 12.82 10.10
CA VAL A 133 -24.54 13.53 10.50
C VAL A 133 -25.74 13.13 9.63
N LEU A 134 -25.51 12.95 8.33
CA LEU A 134 -26.57 12.58 7.37
C LEU A 134 -27.01 11.12 7.52
N THR A 135 -26.06 10.19 7.70
CA THR A 135 -26.34 8.75 7.73
C THR A 135 -26.65 8.22 9.13
N ARG A 136 -26.28 8.96 10.19
CA ARG A 136 -26.26 8.50 11.59
C ARG A 136 -25.35 7.29 11.84
N GLU A 137 -24.43 7.03 10.93
CA GLU A 137 -23.46 5.94 11.00
C GLU A 137 -22.05 6.52 11.16
N ILE A 138 -21.23 5.95 12.04
CA ILE A 138 -19.85 6.42 12.29
C ILE A 138 -18.82 5.36 11.89
N GLN A 139 -19.06 4.09 12.22
CA GLN A 139 -18.04 3.05 12.20
C GLN A 139 -17.54 2.68 10.79
N LEU A 140 -18.45 2.46 9.84
CA LEU A 140 -18.09 2.10 8.46
C LEU A 140 -17.41 3.26 7.71
N LEU A 141 -17.81 4.49 8.01
CA LEU A 141 -17.21 5.71 7.45
C LEU A 141 -15.76 5.90 7.89
N ALA A 142 -15.47 5.61 9.17
CA ALA A 142 -14.11 5.65 9.67
C ALA A 142 -13.21 4.60 8.99
N LEU A 143 -13.69 3.36 8.82
CA LEU A 143 -12.96 2.32 8.10
C LEU A 143 -12.67 2.71 6.65
N LEU A 144 -13.65 3.30 5.96
CA LEU A 144 -13.48 3.79 4.59
C LEU A 144 -12.44 4.93 4.53
N ALA A 145 -12.49 5.88 5.46
CA ALA A 145 -11.51 6.96 5.51
C ALA A 145 -10.08 6.46 5.73
N VAL A 146 -9.89 5.47 6.61
CA VAL A 146 -8.58 4.82 6.80
C VAL A 146 -8.11 4.18 5.50
N ALA A 147 -8.97 3.47 4.77
CA ALA A 147 -8.62 2.88 3.48
C ALA A 147 -8.25 3.95 2.43
N VAL A 148 -8.96 5.07 2.38
CA VAL A 148 -8.64 6.20 1.48
C VAL A 148 -7.24 6.73 1.73
N VAL A 149 -6.84 6.92 2.99
CA VAL A 149 -5.48 7.35 3.34
C VAL A 149 -4.44 6.36 2.82
N HIS A 150 -4.64 5.08 3.05
CA HIS A 150 -3.70 4.05 2.60
C HIS A 150 -3.59 3.97 1.08
N ILE A 151 -4.73 4.01 0.36
CA ILE A 151 -4.76 4.01 -1.10
C ILE A 151 -4.06 5.26 -1.63
N TYR A 152 -4.33 6.42 -1.05
CA TYR A 152 -3.68 7.67 -1.44
C TYR A 152 -2.16 7.59 -1.35
N ILE A 153 -1.62 7.11 -0.21
CA ILE A 153 -0.17 6.97 -0.01
C ILE A 153 0.44 6.11 -1.13
N ASN A 154 -0.18 4.98 -1.45
CA ASN A 154 0.33 4.06 -2.48
C ASN A 154 0.21 4.60 -3.90
N VAL A 155 -0.93 5.19 -4.27
CA VAL A 155 -1.14 5.80 -5.59
C VAL A 155 -0.15 6.93 -5.82
N MET A 156 0.13 7.73 -4.79
CA MET A 156 1.06 8.83 -4.90
C MET A 156 2.53 8.40 -4.99
N GLN A 157 2.87 7.11 -4.86
CA GLN A 157 4.22 6.63 -5.17
C GLN A 157 4.45 6.45 -6.69
N ILE A 158 3.38 6.25 -7.48
CA ILE A 158 3.44 6.03 -8.94
C ILE A 158 4.26 7.10 -9.70
N PRO A 159 4.11 8.41 -9.43
CA PRO A 159 4.87 9.43 -10.15
C PRO A 159 6.38 9.31 -9.95
N MET A 160 6.85 8.86 -8.78
CA MET A 160 8.28 8.64 -8.53
C MET A 160 8.80 7.51 -9.41
N VAL A 161 8.10 6.37 -9.41
CA VAL A 161 8.47 5.19 -10.22
C VAL A 161 8.55 5.56 -11.71
N LYS A 162 7.57 6.31 -12.23
CA LYS A 162 7.55 6.75 -13.63
C LYS A 162 8.66 7.74 -13.99
N ARG A 163 9.06 8.61 -13.06
CA ARG A 163 10.10 9.61 -13.32
C ARG A 163 11.50 9.02 -13.22
N TYR A 164 11.70 8.10 -12.29
CA TYR A 164 13.00 7.51 -12.01
C TYR A 164 13.33 6.38 -12.99
N PHE A 165 12.40 5.44 -13.19
CA PHE A 165 12.59 4.30 -14.09
C PHE A 165 11.98 4.56 -15.47
N LYS A 166 12.70 5.31 -16.32
CA LYS A 166 12.26 5.67 -17.68
C LYS A 166 12.34 4.50 -18.66
#